data_AF-A0A523RQL9-F1
#
_entry.id   AF-A0A523RQL9-F1
#
_cell.length_a   1.000
_cell.length_b   1.000
_cell.length_c   1.000
_cell.angle_alpha   90.00
_cell.angle_beta   90.00
_cell.angle_gamma   90.00
#
_symmetry.space_group_name_H-M   'P 1'
#
loop_
_entity.id
_entity.type
_entity.pdbx_description
1 polymer ?
#
loop_
_entity_poly.entity_id
_entity_poly.type
_entity_poly.pdbx_seq_one_letter_code
_entity_poly.pdbx_strand_id
1 'polypeptide(L)' 'MNEGANSGPLKGATNSQEELDEALDNYYTLHEWDLKTSWPYRKTLEKLGLKDVADHLEKHSMLPKE' A
#
# COMPACT_ATOMS: atom_id res chain seq x y z
N MET A 1 -11.91 6.59 7.39
CA MET A 1 -13.27 6.83 6.85
C MET A 1 -13.91 7.90 7.70
N ASN A 2 -14.32 9.03 7.10
CA ASN A 2 -14.82 10.16 7.91
C ASN A 2 -16.29 10.02 8.28
N GLU A 3 -17.01 9.08 7.66
CA GLU A 3 -18.42 8.81 7.92
C GLU A 3 -18.58 7.36 8.38
N GLY A 4 -19.39 7.17 9.42
CA GLY A 4 -19.67 5.85 9.98
C GLY A 4 -20.68 5.07 9.14
N ALA A 5 -20.79 3.76 9.40
CA ALA A 5 -21.73 2.93 8.65
C ALA A 5 -23.17 3.48 8.75
N ASN A 6 -23.86 3.59 7.63
CA ASN A 6 -25.18 4.25 7.58
C ASN A 6 -26.28 3.44 8.28
N SER A 7 -26.15 2.11 8.37
CA SER A 7 -27.18 1.23 8.92
C SER A 7 -26.61 -0.11 9.39
N GLY A 8 -27.45 -0.92 10.04
CA GLY A 8 -27.10 -2.26 10.52
C GLY A 8 -26.47 -2.27 11.91
N PRO A 9 -25.99 -3.44 12.38
CA PRO A 9 -25.44 -3.61 13.73
C PRO A 9 -24.22 -2.73 14.05
N LEU A 10 -23.52 -2.26 13.00
CA LEU A 10 -22.36 -1.38 13.11
C LEU A 10 -22.67 0.08 12.77
N LYS A 11 -23.96 0.48 12.75
CA LYS A 11 -24.37 1.85 12.40
C LYS A 11 -23.59 2.88 13.23
N GLY A 12 -22.97 3.84 12.55
CA GLY A 12 -22.16 4.90 13.15
C GLY A 12 -20.71 4.51 13.46
N ALA A 13 -20.33 3.23 13.34
CA ALA A 13 -18.95 2.80 13.55
C ALA A 13 -18.05 3.30 12.42
N THR A 14 -16.86 3.78 12.80
CA THR A 14 -15.78 4.23 11.91
C THR A 14 -14.48 3.57 12.32
N ASN A 15 -13.62 3.26 11.37
CA ASN A 15 -12.22 2.97 11.68
C ASN A 15 -11.50 4.28 11.94
N SER A 16 -10.71 4.31 13.01
CA SER A 16 -9.76 5.38 13.31
C SER A 16 -8.68 5.48 12.24
N GLN A 17 -7.96 6.60 12.20
CA GLN A 17 -6.83 6.76 11.31
C GLN A 17 -5.72 5.75 11.64
N GLU A 18 -5.45 5.53 12.93
CA GLU A 18 -4.44 4.58 13.41
C GLU A 18 -4.73 3.14 12.96
N GLU A 19 -5.98 2.67 13.11
CA GLU A 19 -6.38 1.34 12.63
C GLU A 19 -6.21 1.19 11.11
N LEU A 20 -6.44 2.27 10.35
CA LEU A 20 -6.27 2.27 8.90
C LEU A 20 -4.79 2.31 8.51
N ASP A 21 -3.97 3.08 9.22
CA ASP A 21 -2.52 3.16 9.00
C ASP A 21 -1.86 1.80 9.29
N GLU A 22 -2.22 1.14 10.40
CA GLU A 22 -1.72 -0.20 10.72
C GLU A 22 -2.15 -1.24 9.67
N ALA A 23 -3.42 -1.20 9.24
CA ALA A 23 -3.90 -2.11 8.20
C ALA A 23 -3.16 -1.88 6.87
N LEU A 24 -2.82 -0.63 6.54
CA LEU A 24 -2.09 -0.26 5.35
C LEU A 24 -0.61 -0.70 5.41
N ASP A 25 0.04 -0.52 6.55
CA ASP A 25 1.42 -0.97 6.78
C ASP A 25 1.53 -2.49 6.65
N ASN A 26 0.57 -3.22 7.23
CA ASN A 26 0.47 -4.66 7.08
C ASN A 26 0.28 -5.07 5.62
N TYR A 27 -0.58 -4.36 4.88
CA TYR A 27 -0.81 -4.61 3.46
C TYR A 27 0.46 -4.43 2.63
N TYR A 28 1.17 -3.30 2.80
CA TYR A 28 2.43 -3.06 2.09
C TYR A 28 3.51 -4.06 2.47
N THR A 29 3.64 -4.41 3.75
CA THR A 29 4.59 -5.42 4.21
C THR A 29 4.35 -6.78 3.56
N LEU A 30 3.09 -7.23 3.51
CA LEU A 30 2.69 -8.50 2.89
C LEU A 30 3.01 -8.55 1.40
N HIS A 31 2.90 -7.40 0.71
CA HIS A 31 3.17 -7.29 -0.72
C HIS A 31 4.63 -6.96 -1.04
N GLU A 32 5.50 -6.86 -0.04
CA GLU A 32 6.90 -6.43 -0.19
C GLU A 32 7.00 -5.03 -0.81
N TRP A 33 6.22 -4.08 -0.30
CA TRP A 33 6.24 -2.67 -0.71
C TRP A 33 6.92 -1.82 0.36
N ASP A 34 7.40 -0.64 -0.03
CA ASP A 34 7.95 0.33 0.89
C ASP A 34 6.84 1.11 1.59
N LEU A 35 6.86 1.11 2.92
CA LEU A 35 5.83 1.76 3.75
C LEU A 35 5.79 3.28 3.54
N LYS A 36 6.93 3.89 3.20
CA LYS A 36 7.05 5.36 3.09
C LYS A 36 6.52 5.89 1.77
N THR A 37 6.84 5.22 0.67
CA THR A 37 6.48 5.65 -0.69
C THR A 37 5.22 4.97 -1.21
N SER A 38 4.75 3.91 -0.54
CA SER A 38 3.64 3.07 -1.02
C SER A 38 3.93 2.37 -2.35
N TRP A 39 5.21 2.24 -2.73
CA TRP A 39 5.62 1.63 -3.99
C TRP A 39 6.24 0.25 -3.78
N PRO A 40 6.05 -0.69 -4.73
CA PRO A 40 6.75 -1.96 -4.70
C PRO A 40 8.27 -1.77 -4.82
N TYR A 41 9.05 -2.63 -4.17
CA TYR A 41 10.48 -2.69 -4.44
C TYR A 41 10.75 -3.25 -5.83
N ARG A 42 11.89 -2.86 -6.41
CA ARG A 42 12.38 -3.40 -7.69
C ARG A 42 12.39 -4.92 -7.70
N LYS A 43 12.96 -5.53 -6.65
CA LYS A 43 13.04 -6.99 -6.48
C LYS A 43 11.67 -7.67 -6.54
N THR A 44 10.64 -7.03 -6.00
CA THR A 44 9.27 -7.56 -5.96
C THR A 44 8.65 -7.57 -7.34
N LEU A 45 8.84 -6.49 -8.11
CA LEU A 45 8.41 -6.44 -9.51
C LEU A 45 9.14 -7.49 -10.36
N GLU A 46 10.45 -7.64 -10.19
CA GLU A 46 11.24 -8.64 -10.92
C GLU A 46 10.84 -10.08 -10.56
N LYS A 47 10.56 -10.36 -9.27
CA LYS A 47 10.03 -11.66 -8.80
C LYS A 47 8.69 -12.03 -9.48
N LEU A 48 7.87 -11.04 -9.80
CA LEU A 48 6.60 -11.20 -10.51
C LEU A 48 6.75 -11.23 -12.04
N GLY A 49 7.97 -11.13 -12.57
CA GLY A 49 8.24 -11.09 -14.00
C GLY A 49 7.96 -9.73 -14.66
N LEU A 50 7.79 -8.66 -13.88
CA LEU A 50 7.44 -7.30 -14.32
C LEU A 50 8.69 -6.40 -14.44
N LYS A 51 9.76 -6.92 -15.04
CA LYS A 51 11.04 -6.19 -15.16
C LYS A 51 10.89 -4.91 -15.99
N ASP A 52 10.09 -4.94 -17.05
CA ASP A 52 9.80 -3.79 -17.90
C ASP A 52 9.10 -2.65 -17.12
N VAL A 53 8.19 -3.01 -16.22
CA VAL A 53 7.53 -2.07 -15.31
C VAL A 53 8.55 -1.49 -14.32
N ALA A 54 9.41 -2.32 -13.74
CA ALA A 54 10.47 -1.85 -12.85
C ALA A 54 11.41 -0.86 -13.54
N ASP A 55 11.85 -1.16 -14.77
CA ASP A 55 12.70 -0.29 -15.58
C ASP A 55 12.00 1.04 -15.92
N HIS A 56 10.69 1.03 -16.15
CA HIS A 56 9.92 2.26 -16.40
C HIS A 56 9.78 3.11 -15.13
N LEU A 57 9.42 2.50 -14.00
CA LEU A 57 9.27 3.21 -12.73
C LEU A 57 10.61 3.82 -12.28
N GLU A 58 11.72 3.10 -12.45
CA GLU A 58 13.05 3.62 -12.13
C GLU A 58 13.40 4.90 -12.91
N LYS A 59 13.10 4.93 -14.22
CA LYS A 59 13.33 6.12 -15.07
C LYS A 59 12.54 7.34 -14.58
N HIS A 60 11.37 7.11 -13.99
CA HIS A 60 10.52 8.17 -13.45
C HIS A 60 10.81 8.49 -11.97
N SER A 61 11.87 7.90 -11.39
CA SER A 61 12.14 8.00 -9.94
C SER A 61 10.97 7.53 -9.09
N MET A 62 10.22 6.55 -9.60
CA MET A 62 9.02 5.97 -8.99
C MET A 62 9.28 4.64 -8.28
N LEU A 63 10.50 4.44 -7.79
CA LEU A 63 10.88 3.30 -6.97
C LEU A 63 11.52 3.77 -5.66
N PRO A 64 11.34 3.01 -4.57
CA PRO A 64 12.09 3.22 -3.34
C PRO A 64 13.60 3.13 -3.62
N LYS A 65 14.39 4.00 -3.00
CA LYS A 65 15.84 3.85 -2.99
C LYS A 65 16.19 2.80 -1.94
N GLU A 66 16.84 1.71 -2.36
CA GLU A 66 17.41 0.71 -1.45
C GLU A 66 18.53 1.29 -0.57
#